data_AF-A0A327Z8D1-F1
#
_entry.id   AF-A0A327Z8D1-F1
#
_cell.length_a   1.000
_cell.length_b   1.000
_cell.length_c   1.000
_cell.angle_alpha   90.00
_cell.angle_beta   90.00
_cell.angle_gamma   90.00
#
_symmetry.space_group_name_H-M   'P 1'
#
loop_
_entity.id
_entity.type
_entity.pdbx_description
1 polymer ?
#
loop_
_entity_poly.entity_id
_entity_poly.type
_entity_poly.pdbx_seq_one_letter_code
_entity_poly.pdbx_strand_id
1 'polypeptide(L)'
;MEQFVSYCQYQIFSGEGGDGLEIYTVGDELLHVGGPDECTAFTGLHTGTIEMRIEAFPSEPPLLSGDDWDATSETTLWCPTGSLTVNGLMSDTYTEVPLAGPGLARVRVYARNRIHEGLRTDADPAEQHELHVWPVSEETGLATVADDGTLSTWAQKPAHAATWAMSRLLTTDPADAGSARVAVVRCRDVPTGEGWARPGEGRASSGGGWAPPETIFAGDLEIRLRAAGDGTWTFTWALADRPISPSPATTLPDASPSTVRVVVDEDGTLTVRHEGVPGHQAVLLGLIWDHLLDLPAGVPVAWEQPMRAKAAEATRRAEKKQRERAEREMAAWGGTPPTERLRGLAARAKALANLDRPLLDRLEQLPPERQREVACWAARRAMEAAGLDQVGWIAAALEAVDAGDQLPAAFTDHGEVYRRLLDDPEVPQTILAVRGASSRMLHQAVAFPALLALNEDDPLAAAIEAIWAAAAAHGNDFPTFLAAAHNA
;
A
#
# COMPACT_ATOMS: atom_id res chain seq x y z
N MET A 1 -38.04 6.53 -14.90
CA MET A 1 -37.86 6.93 -13.49
C MET A 1 -37.29 8.33 -13.46
N GLU A 2 -37.44 9.03 -12.35
CA GLU A 2 -36.76 10.31 -12.12
C GLU A 2 -35.40 10.04 -11.48
N GLN A 3 -34.34 10.64 -12.01
CA GLN A 3 -32.99 10.55 -11.46
C GLN A 3 -32.50 11.94 -11.09
N PHE A 4 -32.14 12.13 -9.82
CA PHE A 4 -31.50 13.36 -9.38
C PHE A 4 -30.04 13.38 -9.83
N VAL A 5 -29.61 14.48 -10.43
CA VAL A 5 -28.25 14.73 -10.90
C VAL A 5 -27.71 16.03 -10.29
N SER A 6 -26.40 16.09 -10.12
CA SER A 6 -25.70 17.24 -9.57
C SER A 6 -24.32 17.34 -10.23
N TYR A 7 -23.84 18.57 -10.45
CA TYR A 7 -22.59 18.82 -11.17
C TYR A 7 -22.57 18.25 -12.60
N CYS A 8 -23.71 18.31 -13.30
CA CYS A 8 -23.86 17.82 -14.66
C CYS A 8 -23.57 16.33 -14.86
N GLN A 9 -23.69 15.49 -13.81
CA GLN A 9 -23.26 14.10 -13.90
C GLN A 9 -24.02 13.12 -13.00
N TYR A 10 -23.92 11.85 -13.40
CA TYR A 10 -24.23 10.67 -12.59
C TYR A 10 -23.19 9.58 -12.83
N GLN A 11 -23.06 8.66 -11.89
CA GLN A 11 -22.09 7.57 -11.92
C GLN A 11 -22.76 6.23 -12.17
N ILE A 12 -22.05 5.36 -12.88
CA ILE A 12 -22.40 3.97 -13.14
C ILE A 12 -21.21 3.14 -12.69
N PHE A 13 -21.39 2.25 -11.73
CA PHE A 13 -20.28 1.49 -11.17
C PHE A 13 -20.67 0.10 -10.68
N SER A 14 -19.71 -0.81 -10.60
CA SER A 14 -19.82 -2.11 -9.92
C SER A 14 -19.01 -2.07 -8.62
N GLY A 15 -19.53 -2.64 -7.53
CA GLY A 15 -18.80 -2.72 -6.26
C GLY A 15 -18.88 -1.43 -5.41
N GLU A 16 -17.83 -1.13 -4.65
CA GLU A 16 -17.84 -0.02 -3.66
C GLU A 16 -17.62 1.37 -4.28
N GLY A 17 -17.19 1.45 -5.55
CA GLY A 17 -16.92 2.70 -6.29
C GLY A 17 -15.84 3.59 -5.66
N GLY A 18 -15.42 4.64 -6.38
CA GLY A 18 -14.91 5.85 -5.73
C GLY A 18 -13.40 6.04 -5.62
N ASP A 19 -12.61 5.59 -6.61
CA ASP A 19 -11.19 5.97 -6.69
C ASP A 19 -10.64 5.89 -8.14
N GLY A 20 -11.46 6.29 -9.11
CA GLY A 20 -11.20 6.17 -10.53
C GLY A 20 -10.22 7.15 -11.16
N LEU A 21 -10.02 6.96 -12.46
CA LEU A 21 -9.51 7.92 -13.40
C LEU A 21 -10.33 9.21 -13.37
N GLU A 22 -9.65 10.35 -13.37
CA GLU A 22 -10.31 11.66 -13.39
C GLU A 22 -11.17 11.82 -14.65
N ILE A 23 -12.36 12.42 -14.48
CA ILE A 23 -13.20 12.87 -15.59
C ILE A 23 -12.41 13.83 -16.52
N TYR A 24 -12.79 13.90 -17.79
CA TYR A 24 -12.09 14.62 -18.86
C TYR A 24 -10.68 14.08 -19.14
N THR A 25 -10.44 12.80 -18.83
CA THR A 25 -9.23 12.09 -19.27
C THR A 25 -9.50 11.24 -20.51
N VAL A 26 -10.46 10.31 -20.41
CA VAL A 26 -10.91 9.44 -21.51
C VAL A 26 -12.42 9.43 -21.53
N GLY A 27 -13.02 9.91 -22.61
CA GLY A 27 -14.46 10.11 -22.69
C GLY A 27 -14.89 10.86 -23.93
N ASP A 28 -16.19 10.95 -24.12
CA ASP A 28 -16.82 11.94 -24.97
C ASP A 28 -17.85 12.70 -24.15
N GLU A 29 -18.48 13.70 -24.75
CA GLU A 29 -19.41 14.61 -24.10
C GLU A 29 -20.55 13.96 -23.32
N LEU A 30 -20.85 12.68 -23.55
CA LEU A 30 -21.89 11.95 -22.85
C LEU A 30 -21.33 10.96 -21.83
N LEU A 31 -20.18 10.32 -22.09
CA LEU A 31 -19.69 9.22 -21.27
C LEU A 31 -18.16 9.24 -21.09
N HIS A 32 -17.71 9.17 -19.84
CA HIS A 32 -16.30 9.06 -19.48
C HIS A 32 -15.99 7.74 -18.79
N VAL A 33 -14.84 7.18 -19.13
CA VAL A 33 -14.26 6.04 -18.40
C VAL A 33 -13.73 6.54 -17.06
N GLY A 34 -14.30 6.03 -15.97
CA GLY A 34 -13.85 6.30 -14.61
C GLY A 34 -12.93 5.21 -14.08
N GLY A 35 -13.01 3.98 -14.58
CA GLY A 35 -12.10 2.93 -14.15
C GLY A 35 -12.48 1.56 -14.70
N PRO A 36 -11.89 0.47 -14.17
CA PRO A 36 -12.24 -0.86 -14.63
C PRO A 36 -13.70 -1.19 -14.35
N ASP A 37 -14.27 -0.68 -13.28
CA ASP A 37 -15.59 -1.00 -12.75
C ASP A 37 -16.52 0.23 -12.68
N GLU A 38 -16.10 1.39 -13.18
CA GLU A 38 -16.91 2.62 -13.14
C GLU A 38 -16.81 3.51 -14.40
N CYS A 39 -17.90 4.20 -14.72
CA CYS A 39 -17.95 5.28 -15.70
C CYS A 39 -18.86 6.42 -15.21
N THR A 40 -18.66 7.60 -15.78
CA THR A 40 -19.44 8.81 -15.46
C THR A 40 -20.17 9.28 -16.70
N ALA A 41 -21.46 9.54 -16.58
CA ALA A 41 -22.27 10.06 -17.67
C ALA A 41 -22.68 11.51 -17.39
N PHE A 42 -22.81 12.29 -18.46
CA PHE A 42 -22.97 13.75 -18.40
C PHE A 42 -24.33 14.23 -18.86
N THR A 43 -24.82 15.26 -18.18
CA THR A 43 -26.10 15.91 -18.43
C THR A 43 -25.91 17.38 -18.81
N GLY A 44 -26.84 17.95 -19.58
CA GLY A 44 -26.92 19.39 -19.83
C GLY A 44 -27.41 20.17 -18.60
N LEU A 45 -28.22 19.53 -17.76
CA LEU A 45 -28.67 20.06 -16.47
C LEU A 45 -27.57 19.97 -15.40
N HIS A 46 -27.22 21.07 -14.72
CA HIS A 46 -26.21 21.04 -13.66
C HIS A 46 -26.77 20.44 -12.37
N THR A 47 -27.95 20.85 -11.92
CA THR A 47 -28.58 20.25 -10.72
C THR A 47 -30.08 20.18 -10.85
N GLY A 48 -30.63 18.98 -10.63
CA GLY A 48 -32.07 18.74 -10.67
C GLY A 48 -32.38 17.31 -11.08
N THR A 49 -33.55 17.12 -11.67
CA THR A 49 -34.07 15.79 -12.01
C THR A 49 -34.12 15.61 -13.52
N ILE A 50 -33.58 14.50 -14.01
CA ILE A 50 -33.74 14.05 -15.39
C ILE A 50 -34.68 12.84 -15.45
N GLU A 51 -35.27 12.60 -16.62
CA GLU A 51 -36.00 11.36 -16.87
C GLU A 51 -35.00 10.29 -17.31
N MET A 52 -34.90 9.21 -16.54
CA MET A 52 -33.98 8.10 -16.84
C MET A 52 -34.74 6.80 -17.05
N ARG A 53 -34.32 6.04 -18.06
CA ARG A 53 -34.75 4.67 -18.30
C ARG A 53 -33.53 3.76 -18.29
N ILE A 54 -33.61 2.65 -17.55
CA ILE A 54 -32.49 1.70 -17.45
C ILE A 54 -33.02 0.32 -17.83
N GLU A 55 -32.36 -0.33 -18.77
CA GLU A 55 -32.69 -1.67 -19.23
C GLU A 55 -31.47 -2.57 -19.30
N ALA A 56 -31.60 -3.76 -18.70
CA ALA A 56 -30.63 -4.82 -18.80
C ALA A 56 -31.09 -5.83 -19.87
N PHE A 57 -30.20 -6.15 -20.79
CA PHE A 57 -30.44 -7.09 -21.88
C PHE A 57 -29.55 -8.33 -21.76
N PRO A 58 -30.00 -9.50 -22.25
CA PRO A 58 -29.18 -10.71 -22.26
C PRO A 58 -28.06 -10.68 -23.31
N SER A 59 -28.16 -9.81 -24.31
CA SER A 59 -27.22 -9.61 -25.42
C SER A 59 -27.34 -8.18 -25.95
N GLU A 60 -26.48 -7.80 -26.90
CA GLU A 60 -26.52 -6.47 -27.51
C GLU A 60 -27.92 -6.12 -28.04
N PRO A 61 -28.52 -5.01 -27.57
CA PRO A 61 -29.79 -4.53 -28.11
C PRO A 61 -29.57 -3.79 -29.44
N PRO A 62 -30.58 -3.79 -30.34
CA PRO A 62 -30.55 -2.96 -31.54
C PRO A 62 -30.33 -1.48 -31.19
N LEU A 63 -29.58 -0.77 -32.03
CA LEU A 63 -29.44 0.67 -31.90
C LEU A 63 -30.82 1.34 -32.03
N LEU A 64 -31.14 2.21 -31.07
CA LEU A 64 -32.26 3.14 -31.21
C LEU A 64 -32.00 4.10 -32.37
N SER A 65 -33.06 4.57 -33.03
CA SER A 65 -32.94 5.46 -34.19
C SER A 65 -32.17 6.73 -33.84
N GLY A 66 -31.09 7.02 -34.56
CA GLY A 66 -30.20 8.16 -34.28
C GLY A 66 -30.88 9.53 -34.44
N ASP A 67 -31.94 9.62 -35.25
CA ASP A 67 -32.68 10.88 -35.44
C ASP A 67 -33.48 11.31 -34.18
N ASP A 68 -33.68 10.40 -33.21
CA ASP A 68 -34.46 10.65 -31.99
C ASP A 68 -33.60 11.00 -30.76
N TRP A 69 -32.26 10.95 -30.89
CA TRP A 69 -31.30 11.11 -29.80
C TRP A 69 -30.16 12.08 -30.16
N ASP A 70 -29.84 12.99 -29.23
CA ASP A 70 -28.79 14.00 -29.42
C ASP A 70 -27.39 13.35 -29.39
N ALA A 71 -27.17 12.39 -28.49
CA ALA A 71 -25.90 11.70 -28.34
C ALA A 71 -26.08 10.24 -27.91
N THR A 72 -25.16 9.38 -28.33
CA THR A 72 -25.07 7.98 -27.94
C THR A 72 -23.62 7.55 -27.80
N SER A 73 -23.29 6.99 -26.64
CA SER A 73 -21.92 6.57 -26.33
C SER A 73 -21.93 5.26 -25.54
N GLU A 74 -20.88 4.47 -25.68
CA GLU A 74 -20.75 3.22 -24.95
C GLU A 74 -19.35 2.93 -24.43
N THR A 75 -19.28 2.20 -23.32
CA THR A 75 -18.03 1.74 -22.71
C THR A 75 -18.21 0.41 -21.99
N THR A 76 -17.11 -0.27 -21.66
CA THR A 76 -17.14 -1.57 -20.99
C THR A 76 -16.68 -1.45 -19.55
N LEU A 77 -17.41 -2.09 -18.63
CA LEU A 77 -17.07 -2.19 -17.22
C LEU A 77 -16.86 -3.65 -16.81
N TRP A 78 -15.99 -3.87 -15.84
CA TRP A 78 -15.82 -5.11 -15.10
C TRP A 78 -16.81 -5.16 -13.93
N CYS A 79 -17.64 -6.19 -13.93
CA CYS A 79 -18.73 -6.37 -12.96
C CYS A 79 -18.50 -7.69 -12.20
N PRO A 80 -17.65 -7.72 -11.15
CA PRO A 80 -17.29 -8.96 -10.45
C PRO A 80 -18.47 -9.63 -9.73
N THR A 81 -19.51 -8.88 -9.37
CA THR A 81 -20.71 -9.37 -8.68
C THR A 81 -21.87 -9.65 -9.62
N GLY A 82 -21.78 -9.24 -10.89
CA GLY A 82 -22.90 -9.32 -11.83
C GLY A 82 -24.01 -8.30 -11.55
N SER A 83 -23.70 -7.17 -10.93
CA SER A 83 -24.62 -6.04 -10.79
C SER A 83 -23.89 -4.71 -11.02
N LEU A 84 -24.63 -3.73 -11.54
CA LEU A 84 -24.21 -2.33 -11.63
C LEU A 84 -25.10 -1.47 -10.76
N THR A 85 -24.56 -0.35 -10.30
CA THR A 85 -25.27 0.69 -9.58
C THR A 85 -25.24 1.96 -10.40
N VAL A 86 -26.39 2.61 -10.56
CA VAL A 86 -26.53 3.95 -11.13
C VAL A 86 -26.88 4.91 -10.01
N ASN A 87 -26.08 5.97 -9.83
CA ASN A 87 -26.25 6.92 -8.74
C ASN A 87 -25.95 8.37 -9.18
N GLY A 88 -26.75 9.33 -8.71
CA GLY A 88 -26.39 10.75 -8.80
C GLY A 88 -25.34 11.10 -7.75
N LEU A 89 -24.35 11.94 -8.08
CA LEU A 89 -23.20 12.22 -7.20
C LEU A 89 -23.58 12.63 -5.76
N MET A 90 -24.64 13.43 -5.61
CA MET A 90 -25.16 13.90 -4.33
C MET A 90 -26.55 13.31 -4.01
N SER A 91 -26.90 12.19 -4.64
CA SER A 91 -28.18 11.52 -4.44
C SER A 91 -28.07 10.50 -3.31
N ASP A 92 -29.07 10.49 -2.42
CA ASP A 92 -29.25 9.43 -1.41
C ASP A 92 -29.92 8.17 -2.00
N THR A 93 -30.27 8.20 -3.29
CA THR A 93 -30.96 7.11 -3.98
C THR A 93 -30.13 6.59 -5.15
N TYR A 94 -30.00 5.27 -5.21
CA TYR A 94 -29.32 4.57 -6.29
C TYR A 94 -30.25 3.51 -6.91
N THR A 95 -29.96 3.14 -8.15
CA THR A 95 -30.66 2.06 -8.85
C THR A 95 -29.69 0.92 -9.13
N GLU A 96 -30.00 -0.25 -8.59
CA GLU A 96 -29.25 -1.47 -8.90
C GLU A 96 -29.79 -2.12 -10.18
N VAL A 97 -28.86 -2.55 -11.04
CA VAL A 97 -29.11 -3.14 -12.35
C VAL A 97 -28.49 -4.54 -12.35
N PRO A 98 -29.30 -5.61 -12.21
CA PRO A 98 -28.79 -6.97 -12.22
C PRO A 98 -28.38 -7.39 -13.63
N LEU A 99 -27.26 -8.11 -13.74
CA LEU A 99 -26.76 -8.70 -14.97
C LEU A 99 -26.94 -10.23 -14.95
N ALA A 100 -26.77 -10.86 -16.13
CA ALA A 100 -26.87 -12.30 -16.27
C ALA A 100 -25.80 -13.08 -15.47
N GLY A 101 -24.73 -12.42 -15.03
CA GLY A 101 -23.68 -13.00 -14.21
C GLY A 101 -22.47 -12.07 -14.08
N PRO A 102 -21.44 -12.48 -13.31
CA PRO A 102 -20.20 -11.75 -13.20
C PRO A 102 -19.41 -11.78 -14.51
N GLY A 103 -18.72 -10.69 -14.84
CA GLY A 103 -17.98 -10.58 -16.09
C GLY A 103 -17.83 -9.14 -16.58
N LEU A 104 -17.56 -8.98 -17.88
CA LEU A 104 -17.63 -7.67 -18.51
C LEU A 104 -19.08 -7.35 -18.88
N ALA A 105 -19.45 -6.08 -18.72
CA ALA A 105 -20.71 -5.52 -19.16
C ALA A 105 -20.46 -4.32 -20.06
N ARG A 106 -21.17 -4.25 -21.19
CA ARG A 106 -21.24 -3.05 -22.02
C ARG A 106 -22.33 -2.16 -21.46
N VAL A 107 -22.02 -0.87 -21.36
CA VAL A 107 -22.93 0.18 -20.93
C VAL A 107 -23.06 1.16 -22.10
N ARG A 108 -24.26 1.29 -22.65
CA ARG A 108 -24.59 2.26 -23.70
C ARG A 108 -25.56 3.29 -23.16
N VAL A 109 -25.21 4.56 -23.28
CA VAL A 109 -26.01 5.71 -22.86
C VAL A 109 -26.54 6.41 -24.09
N TYR A 110 -27.84 6.65 -24.11
CA TYR A 110 -28.52 7.55 -25.03
C TYR A 110 -28.97 8.78 -24.24
N ALA A 111 -28.84 9.96 -24.84
CA ALA A 111 -29.33 11.18 -24.22
C ALA A 111 -29.94 12.13 -25.24
N ARG A 112 -31.03 12.81 -24.84
CA ARG A 112 -31.73 13.79 -25.67
C ARG A 112 -32.29 14.94 -24.85
N ASN A 113 -32.58 16.04 -25.53
CA ASN A 113 -32.93 17.32 -24.93
C ASN A 113 -31.83 17.80 -23.98
N ARG A 114 -30.55 17.66 -24.37
CA ARG A 114 -29.37 18.00 -23.53
C ARG A 114 -29.07 19.49 -23.49
N ILE A 115 -30.09 20.29 -23.17
CA ILE A 115 -30.00 21.74 -23.16
C ILE A 115 -29.30 22.20 -21.88
N HIS A 116 -28.22 22.97 -22.06
CA HIS A 116 -27.47 23.57 -20.95
C HIS A 116 -28.41 24.38 -20.03
N GLU A 117 -28.30 24.21 -18.72
CA GLU A 117 -29.21 24.82 -17.73
C GLU A 117 -29.40 26.34 -17.90
N GLY A 118 -28.33 27.07 -18.23
CA GLY A 118 -28.41 28.52 -18.47
C GLY A 118 -29.17 28.95 -19.74
N LEU A 119 -29.47 28.01 -20.65
CA LEU A 119 -30.24 28.23 -21.88
C LEU A 119 -31.66 27.66 -21.79
N ARG A 120 -31.89 26.73 -20.86
CA ARG A 120 -33.15 26.02 -20.71
C ARG A 120 -34.26 26.94 -20.20
N THR A 121 -35.45 26.76 -20.73
CA THR A 121 -36.69 27.48 -20.38
C THR A 121 -37.78 26.50 -19.96
N ASP A 122 -38.84 27.00 -19.32
CA ASP A 122 -40.00 26.17 -18.91
C ASP A 122 -40.76 25.54 -20.10
N ALA A 123 -40.50 26.00 -21.32
CA ALA A 123 -41.10 25.45 -22.54
C ALA A 123 -40.31 24.25 -23.09
N ASP A 124 -39.07 24.06 -22.65
CA ASP A 124 -38.22 22.99 -23.13
C ASP A 124 -38.57 21.66 -22.46
N PRO A 125 -38.51 20.54 -23.21
CA PRO A 125 -38.72 19.23 -22.62
C PRO A 125 -37.66 18.90 -21.56
N ALA A 126 -38.04 18.03 -20.62
CA ALA A 126 -37.11 17.45 -19.66
C ALA A 126 -35.99 16.71 -20.40
N GLU A 127 -34.80 16.73 -19.81
CA GLU A 127 -33.67 15.96 -20.31
C GLU A 127 -33.93 14.47 -20.07
N GLN A 128 -33.68 13.65 -21.09
CA GLN A 128 -34.00 12.23 -21.04
C GLN A 128 -32.78 11.40 -21.36
N HIS A 129 -32.53 10.40 -20.52
CA HIS A 129 -31.43 9.44 -20.67
C HIS A 129 -31.98 8.02 -20.72
N GLU A 130 -31.45 7.21 -21.62
CA GLU A 130 -31.72 5.78 -21.67
C GLU A 130 -30.41 4.99 -21.58
N LEU A 131 -30.35 4.07 -20.62
CA LEU A 131 -29.19 3.24 -20.32
C LEU A 131 -29.48 1.80 -20.69
N HIS A 132 -28.71 1.26 -21.63
CA HIS A 132 -28.75 -0.15 -22.00
C HIS A 132 -27.50 -0.84 -21.49
N VAL A 133 -27.69 -1.96 -20.79
CA VAL A 133 -26.58 -2.76 -20.23
C VAL A 133 -26.70 -4.22 -20.64
N TRP A 134 -25.62 -4.85 -21.09
CA TRP A 134 -25.61 -6.27 -21.44
C TRP A 134 -24.23 -6.91 -21.24
N PRO A 135 -24.15 -8.23 -21.00
CA PRO A 135 -22.88 -8.92 -20.84
C PRO A 135 -22.09 -9.00 -22.16
N VAL A 136 -20.78 -8.88 -22.07
CA VAL A 136 -19.85 -9.03 -23.21
C VAL A 136 -18.64 -9.89 -22.83
N SER A 137 -17.95 -10.45 -23.83
CA SER A 137 -16.67 -11.16 -23.64
C SER A 137 -15.46 -10.32 -24.01
N GLU A 138 -15.69 -9.10 -24.53
CA GLU A 138 -14.66 -8.25 -25.12
C GLU A 138 -14.76 -6.81 -24.61
N GLU A 139 -13.62 -6.27 -24.20
CA GLU A 139 -13.43 -4.87 -23.86
C GLU A 139 -12.91 -4.14 -25.10
N THR A 140 -13.68 -3.21 -25.67
CA THR A 140 -13.35 -2.56 -26.96
C THR A 140 -13.07 -1.06 -26.84
N GLY A 141 -12.87 -0.54 -25.64
CA GLY A 141 -12.71 0.88 -25.35
C GLY A 141 -14.02 1.65 -25.34
N LEU A 142 -13.89 2.97 -25.15
CA LEU A 142 -14.98 3.92 -25.34
C LEU A 142 -15.28 4.09 -26.83
N ALA A 143 -16.56 4.13 -27.19
CA ALA A 143 -17.01 4.49 -28.53
C ALA A 143 -18.11 5.56 -28.48
N THR A 144 -17.90 6.65 -29.22
CA THR A 144 -18.93 7.61 -29.59
C THR A 144 -19.70 7.04 -30.77
N VAL A 145 -20.96 6.66 -30.56
CA VAL A 145 -21.81 6.01 -31.58
C VAL A 145 -22.55 7.05 -32.42
N ALA A 146 -23.07 8.09 -31.76
CA ALA A 146 -23.72 9.24 -32.39
C ALA A 146 -23.48 10.50 -31.54
N ASP A 147 -23.31 11.63 -32.21
CA ASP A 147 -23.06 12.94 -31.59
C ASP A 147 -23.63 14.01 -32.51
N ASP A 148 -24.48 14.90 -31.98
CA ASP A 148 -25.05 16.04 -32.69
C ASP A 148 -24.08 17.21 -32.86
N GLY A 149 -22.91 17.13 -32.22
CA GLY A 149 -21.81 18.09 -32.28
C GLY A 149 -22.14 19.43 -31.63
N THR A 150 -23.17 19.49 -30.80
CA THR A 150 -23.66 20.74 -30.20
C THR A 150 -22.87 21.18 -28.97
N LEU A 151 -22.17 20.25 -28.30
CA LEU A 151 -21.32 20.57 -27.15
C LEU A 151 -19.84 20.58 -27.52
N SER A 152 -19.06 21.29 -26.71
CA SER A 152 -17.61 21.42 -26.95
C SER A 152 -16.90 20.11 -26.61
N THR A 153 -16.11 19.60 -27.54
CA THR A 153 -15.17 18.51 -27.28
C THR A 153 -13.98 19.03 -26.45
N TRP A 154 -13.41 18.18 -25.59
CA TRP A 154 -12.13 18.44 -24.91
C TRP A 154 -11.04 17.53 -25.46
N ALA A 155 -9.79 17.93 -25.21
CA ALA A 155 -8.63 17.12 -25.56
C ALA A 155 -8.52 15.90 -24.65
N GLN A 156 -8.59 14.71 -25.23
CA GLN A 156 -8.32 13.44 -24.56
C GLN A 156 -6.87 13.38 -24.04
N LYS A 157 -6.66 12.64 -22.95
CA LYS A 157 -5.35 12.49 -22.30
C LYS A 157 -4.94 11.02 -22.17
N PRO A 158 -4.80 10.27 -23.29
CA PRO A 158 -4.49 8.83 -23.26
C PRO A 158 -3.19 8.50 -22.51
N ALA A 159 -2.17 9.36 -22.61
CA ALA A 159 -0.92 9.21 -21.85
C ALA A 159 -1.12 9.28 -20.32
N HIS A 160 -2.03 10.15 -19.86
CA HIS A 160 -2.39 10.23 -18.45
C HIS A 160 -3.18 8.98 -18.03
N ALA A 161 -4.16 8.56 -18.84
CA ALA A 161 -4.95 7.37 -18.59
C ALA A 161 -4.09 6.10 -18.50
N ALA A 162 -3.15 5.91 -19.41
CA ALA A 162 -2.23 4.79 -19.38
C ALA A 162 -1.28 4.83 -18.18
N THR A 163 -0.87 6.03 -17.75
CA THR A 163 -0.06 6.20 -16.52
C THR A 163 -0.83 5.80 -15.27
N TRP A 164 -2.07 6.25 -15.17
CA TRP A 164 -2.98 5.83 -14.10
C TRP A 164 -3.23 4.32 -14.15
N ALA A 165 -3.54 3.77 -15.31
CA ALA A 165 -3.83 2.35 -15.50
C ALA A 165 -2.65 1.46 -15.12
N MET A 166 -1.45 1.82 -15.56
CA MET A 166 -0.23 1.11 -15.19
C MET A 166 0.03 1.21 -13.68
N SER A 167 -0.15 2.38 -13.06
CA SER A 167 -0.02 2.48 -11.60
C SER A 167 -1.03 1.61 -10.86
N ARG A 168 -2.26 1.49 -11.35
CA ARG A 168 -3.30 0.64 -10.74
C ARG A 168 -2.93 -0.83 -10.86
N LEU A 169 -2.54 -1.31 -12.05
CA LEU A 169 -2.09 -2.70 -12.26
C LEU A 169 -0.95 -3.12 -11.30
N LEU A 170 -0.03 -2.21 -10.98
CA LEU A 170 1.08 -2.49 -10.05
C LEU A 170 0.68 -2.51 -8.57
N THR A 171 -0.50 -1.99 -8.23
CA THR A 171 -0.99 -1.90 -6.85
C THR A 171 -2.18 -2.81 -6.56
N THR A 172 -2.85 -3.32 -7.58
CA THR A 172 -3.93 -4.29 -7.44
C THR A 172 -3.36 -5.62 -6.96
N ASP A 173 -4.12 -6.33 -6.12
CA ASP A 173 -3.78 -7.69 -5.73
C ASP A 173 -3.59 -8.56 -6.98
N PRO A 174 -2.65 -9.53 -6.95
CA PRO A 174 -2.45 -10.45 -8.06
C PRO A 174 -3.78 -11.11 -8.47
N ALA A 175 -3.96 -11.29 -9.78
CA ALA A 175 -5.16 -11.93 -10.29
C ALA A 175 -5.42 -13.27 -9.58
N ASP A 176 -6.61 -13.43 -9.00
CA ASP A 176 -7.05 -14.72 -8.49
C ASP A 176 -7.18 -15.72 -9.66
N ALA A 177 -6.77 -16.97 -9.43
CA ALA A 177 -6.85 -18.05 -10.40
C ALA A 177 -8.30 -18.32 -10.88
N GLY A 178 -9.31 -17.82 -10.16
CA GLY A 178 -10.73 -17.90 -10.51
C GLY A 178 -11.29 -16.74 -11.36
N SER A 179 -10.51 -15.68 -11.65
CA SER A 179 -11.02 -14.55 -12.43
C SER A 179 -11.36 -14.98 -13.87
N ALA A 180 -12.53 -14.59 -14.36
CA ALA A 180 -12.88 -14.77 -15.77
C ALA A 180 -11.81 -14.11 -16.66
N ARG A 181 -11.40 -14.81 -17.72
CA ARG A 181 -10.44 -14.30 -18.70
C ARG A 181 -11.17 -13.89 -19.97
N VAL A 182 -10.84 -12.70 -20.47
CA VAL A 182 -11.57 -11.99 -21.53
C VAL A 182 -10.61 -11.53 -22.62
N ALA A 183 -11.15 -10.90 -23.67
CA ALA A 183 -10.34 -10.24 -24.69
C ALA A 183 -10.40 -8.72 -24.54
N VAL A 184 -9.27 -8.06 -24.79
CA VAL A 184 -9.18 -6.62 -24.99
C VAL A 184 -8.92 -6.38 -26.47
N VAL A 185 -9.74 -5.56 -27.11
CA VAL A 185 -9.68 -5.30 -28.55
C VAL A 185 -9.53 -3.81 -28.80
N ARG A 186 -8.64 -3.44 -29.71
CA ARG A 186 -8.48 -2.07 -30.19
C ARG A 186 -8.34 -2.07 -31.70
N CYS A 187 -9.08 -1.18 -32.34
CA CYS A 187 -8.98 -0.91 -33.77
C CYS A 187 -8.48 0.52 -33.98
N ARG A 188 -7.56 0.71 -34.93
CA ARG A 188 -7.00 2.00 -35.33
C ARG A 188 -6.77 2.01 -36.83
N ASP A 189 -6.99 3.15 -37.47
CA ASP A 189 -6.48 3.36 -38.82
C ASP A 189 -4.94 3.37 -38.78
N VAL A 190 -4.28 2.67 -39.70
CA VAL A 190 -2.81 2.67 -39.77
C VAL A 190 -2.32 4.11 -40.04
N PRO A 191 -1.48 4.70 -39.16
CA PRO A 191 -1.02 6.06 -39.33
C PRO A 191 -0.20 6.23 -40.62
N THR A 192 -0.55 7.22 -41.46
CA THR A 192 0.11 7.45 -42.77
C THR A 192 1.24 8.49 -42.76
N GLY A 193 1.64 9.03 -41.58
CA GLY A 193 2.54 10.21 -41.44
C GLY A 193 4.03 9.94 -41.18
N GLU A 194 4.89 10.94 -41.46
CA GLU A 194 6.33 10.92 -41.14
C GLU A 194 6.55 10.85 -39.61
N GLY A 195 7.28 9.84 -39.15
CA GLY A 195 7.53 9.57 -37.72
C GLY A 195 6.96 8.23 -37.24
N TRP A 196 5.96 7.72 -37.95
CA TRP A 196 5.58 6.30 -37.90
C TRP A 196 6.42 5.61 -38.96
N ALA A 197 7.38 4.77 -38.56
CA ALA A 197 8.18 4.04 -39.53
C ALA A 197 7.23 3.24 -40.43
N ARG A 198 7.15 3.61 -41.72
CA ARG A 198 6.52 2.73 -42.71
C ARG A 198 7.26 1.40 -42.64
N PRO A 199 6.55 0.26 -42.58
CA PRO A 199 7.20 -1.04 -42.53
C PRO A 199 8.10 -1.20 -43.77
N GLY A 200 9.42 -1.14 -43.60
CA GLY A 200 10.36 -1.18 -44.73
C GLY A 200 11.74 -0.59 -44.48
N GLU A 201 11.92 0.34 -43.53
CA GLU A 201 13.25 0.88 -43.22
C GLU A 201 13.90 0.13 -42.03
N GLY A 202 14.36 -1.09 -42.32
CA GLY A 202 15.35 -1.76 -41.47
C GLY A 202 15.01 -3.20 -41.08
N ARG A 203 15.55 -4.15 -41.85
CA ARG A 203 15.66 -5.60 -41.60
C ARG A 203 14.38 -6.45 -41.66
N ALA A 204 14.14 -6.92 -42.88
CA ALA A 204 13.66 -8.25 -43.28
C ALA A 204 13.04 -9.15 -42.18
N SER A 205 11.71 -9.09 -42.07
CA SER A 205 10.88 -10.29 -42.05
C SER A 205 9.64 -10.01 -42.91
N SER A 206 9.19 -11.01 -43.66
CA SER A 206 8.13 -10.94 -44.65
C SER A 206 6.77 -10.64 -43.99
N GLY A 207 6.24 -9.44 -44.21
CA GLY A 207 4.92 -9.00 -43.70
C GLY A 207 5.03 -7.66 -42.96
N GLY A 208 5.09 -6.56 -43.70
CA GLY A 208 5.24 -5.22 -43.13
C GLY A 208 3.99 -4.76 -42.38
N GLY A 209 4.05 -4.72 -41.05
CA GLY A 209 2.98 -4.23 -40.17
C GLY A 209 3.55 -3.57 -38.91
N TRP A 210 2.72 -2.80 -38.20
CA TRP A 210 3.04 -2.28 -36.86
C TRP A 210 3.39 -3.44 -35.92
N ALA A 211 4.42 -3.26 -35.08
CA ALA A 211 4.85 -4.25 -34.11
C ALA A 211 5.03 -3.60 -32.73
N PRO A 212 4.56 -4.24 -31.64
CA PRO A 212 4.73 -3.69 -30.32
C PRO A 212 6.19 -3.83 -29.84
N PRO A 213 6.64 -2.99 -28.88
CA PRO A 213 7.96 -3.12 -28.29
C PRO A 213 8.15 -4.46 -27.56
N GLU A 214 9.34 -5.07 -27.69
CA GLU A 214 9.62 -6.38 -27.06
C GLU A 214 9.58 -6.34 -25.53
N THR A 215 10.00 -5.23 -24.93
CA THR A 215 10.00 -5.04 -23.48
C THR A 215 9.47 -3.65 -23.14
N ILE A 216 8.53 -3.58 -22.19
CA ILE A 216 7.99 -2.34 -21.68
C ILE A 216 8.22 -2.27 -20.18
N PHE A 217 8.92 -1.24 -19.70
CA PHE A 217 9.24 -1.08 -18.28
C PHE A 217 8.07 -0.48 -17.51
N ALA A 218 7.80 -1.01 -16.32
CA ALA A 218 6.73 -0.60 -15.42
C ALA A 218 7.23 -0.59 -13.96
N GLY A 219 8.17 0.32 -13.67
CA GLY A 219 8.78 0.44 -12.35
C GLY A 219 9.71 -0.73 -12.04
N ASP A 220 9.35 -1.56 -11.05
CA ASP A 220 10.09 -2.77 -10.68
C ASP A 220 9.70 -4.00 -11.49
N LEU A 221 8.74 -3.85 -12.41
CA LEU A 221 8.29 -4.89 -13.31
C LEU A 221 8.59 -4.52 -14.76
N GLU A 222 8.54 -5.52 -15.62
CA GLU A 222 8.55 -5.37 -17.06
C GLU A 222 7.50 -6.27 -17.72
N ILE A 223 6.92 -5.78 -18.81
CA ILE A 223 6.07 -6.53 -19.71
C ILE A 223 6.96 -7.02 -20.84
N ARG A 224 6.95 -8.32 -21.11
CA ARG A 224 7.68 -8.96 -22.20
C ARG A 224 6.70 -9.42 -23.26
N LEU A 225 6.92 -8.96 -24.49
CA LEU A 225 6.19 -9.35 -25.69
C LEU A 225 7.12 -10.16 -26.58
N ARG A 226 6.90 -11.47 -26.63
CA ARG A 226 7.72 -12.40 -27.43
C ARG A 226 6.96 -12.86 -28.65
N ALA A 227 7.50 -12.63 -29.84
CA ALA A 227 6.88 -13.09 -31.07
C ALA A 227 6.73 -14.61 -31.09
N ALA A 228 5.52 -15.09 -31.40
CA ALA A 228 5.16 -16.51 -31.52
C ALA A 228 4.96 -16.94 -32.99
N GLY A 229 4.99 -16.00 -33.94
CA GLY A 229 4.73 -16.21 -35.37
C GLY A 229 3.38 -15.63 -35.81
N ASP A 230 3.18 -15.43 -37.11
CA ASP A 230 1.88 -15.07 -37.72
C ASP A 230 1.15 -13.90 -37.04
N GLY A 231 1.86 -12.80 -36.76
CA GLY A 231 1.26 -11.62 -36.09
C GLY A 231 0.75 -11.94 -34.68
N THR A 232 1.36 -12.90 -34.00
CA THR A 232 1.01 -13.28 -32.63
C THR A 232 2.21 -13.10 -31.70
N TRP A 233 1.96 -12.57 -30.50
CA TRP A 233 2.93 -12.38 -29.43
C TRP A 233 2.42 -12.99 -28.13
N THR A 234 3.33 -13.54 -27.34
CA THR A 234 3.08 -13.91 -25.96
C THR A 234 3.37 -12.70 -25.06
N PHE A 235 2.38 -12.27 -24.27
CA PHE A 235 2.48 -11.22 -23.27
C PHE A 235 2.73 -11.85 -21.90
N THR A 236 3.82 -11.46 -21.23
CA THR A 236 4.13 -11.91 -19.87
C THR A 236 4.60 -10.77 -18.99
N TRP A 237 4.23 -10.82 -17.71
CA TRP A 237 4.85 -10.02 -16.67
C TRP A 237 6.14 -10.69 -16.18
N ALA A 238 7.14 -9.88 -15.86
CA ALA A 238 8.36 -10.32 -15.19
C ALA A 238 8.81 -9.28 -14.17
N LEU A 239 9.55 -9.73 -13.15
CA LEU A 239 10.29 -8.84 -12.27
C LEU A 239 11.45 -8.23 -13.07
N ALA A 240 11.68 -6.92 -12.93
CA ALA A 240 12.81 -6.27 -13.55
C ALA A 240 14.13 -6.75 -12.90
N ASP A 241 15.15 -6.97 -13.72
CA ASP A 241 16.49 -7.40 -13.23
C ASP A 241 17.13 -6.37 -12.28
N ARG A 242 16.73 -5.10 -12.41
CA ARG A 242 17.19 -3.98 -11.61
C ARG A 242 16.00 -3.17 -11.11
N PRO A 243 15.37 -3.57 -9.97
CA PRO A 243 14.29 -2.79 -9.39
C PRO A 243 14.79 -1.42 -8.95
N ILE A 244 13.91 -0.43 -9.01
CA ILE A 244 14.18 0.97 -8.69
C ILE A 244 13.60 1.40 -7.35
N SER A 245 12.63 0.65 -6.81
CA SER A 245 12.03 0.90 -5.50
C SER A 245 12.93 0.44 -4.35
N PRO A 246 12.93 1.13 -3.19
CA PRO A 246 13.58 0.65 -1.97
C PRO A 246 12.92 -0.62 -1.40
N SER A 247 11.71 -0.94 -1.85
CA SER A 247 11.00 -2.19 -1.53
C SER A 247 10.48 -2.75 -2.85
N PRO A 248 11.30 -3.55 -3.56
CA PRO A 248 10.96 -4.09 -4.86
C PRO A 248 9.68 -4.92 -4.84
N ALA A 249 8.94 -4.89 -5.95
CA ALA A 249 7.83 -5.81 -6.18
C ALA A 249 8.30 -7.28 -6.07
N THR A 250 7.50 -8.12 -5.42
CA THR A 250 7.75 -9.55 -5.26
C THR A 250 6.68 -10.43 -5.91
N THR A 251 5.60 -9.83 -6.38
CA THR A 251 4.46 -10.50 -7.02
C THR A 251 4.20 -9.90 -8.39
N LEU A 252 3.63 -10.70 -9.29
CA LEU A 252 3.25 -10.27 -10.63
C LEU A 252 1.74 -9.93 -10.66
N PRO A 253 1.32 -8.91 -11.43
CA PRO A 253 -0.09 -8.61 -11.65
C PRO A 253 -0.87 -9.79 -12.23
N ASP A 254 -0.24 -10.53 -13.15
CA ASP A 254 -0.71 -11.83 -13.63
C ASP A 254 0.51 -12.73 -13.90
N ALA A 255 0.51 -13.93 -13.31
CA ALA A 255 1.55 -14.93 -13.56
C ALA A 255 1.28 -15.76 -14.82
N SER A 256 0.04 -15.75 -15.33
CA SER A 256 -0.35 -16.50 -16.52
C SER A 256 -0.02 -15.71 -17.79
N PRO A 257 0.64 -16.31 -18.79
CA PRO A 257 0.84 -15.66 -20.07
C PRO A 257 -0.49 -15.43 -20.80
N SER A 258 -0.58 -14.31 -21.49
CA SER A 258 -1.68 -13.96 -22.39
C SER A 258 -1.18 -13.83 -23.82
N THR A 259 -2.10 -13.79 -24.79
CA THR A 259 -1.78 -13.78 -26.22
C THR A 259 -2.22 -12.47 -26.85
N VAL A 260 -1.34 -11.83 -27.60
CA VAL A 260 -1.65 -10.60 -28.36
C VAL A 260 -1.59 -10.96 -29.84
N ARG A 261 -2.67 -10.73 -30.56
CA ARG A 261 -2.75 -10.87 -32.01
C ARG A 261 -2.86 -9.49 -32.64
N VAL A 262 -2.10 -9.25 -33.69
CA VAL A 262 -2.16 -8.01 -34.45
C VAL A 262 -2.46 -8.38 -35.90
N VAL A 263 -3.54 -7.81 -36.42
CA VAL A 263 -3.98 -7.98 -37.80
C VAL A 263 -4.05 -6.61 -38.44
N VAL A 264 -3.57 -6.49 -39.67
CA VAL A 264 -3.79 -5.31 -40.51
C VAL A 264 -4.67 -5.76 -41.67
N ASP A 265 -5.88 -5.22 -41.72
CA ASP A 265 -6.85 -5.53 -42.76
C ASP A 265 -6.50 -4.83 -44.08
N GLU A 266 -7.08 -5.29 -45.19
CA GLU A 266 -6.81 -4.74 -46.54
C GLU A 266 -7.20 -3.27 -46.68
N ASP A 267 -8.15 -2.82 -45.85
CA ASP A 267 -8.61 -1.42 -45.79
C ASP A 267 -7.66 -0.50 -44.99
N GLY A 268 -6.59 -1.06 -44.40
CA GLY A 268 -5.63 -0.32 -43.59
C GLY A 268 -6.02 -0.19 -42.12
N THR A 269 -7.02 -0.95 -41.66
CA THR A 269 -7.37 -1.01 -40.23
C THR A 269 -6.42 -1.95 -39.49
N LEU A 270 -5.76 -1.44 -38.45
CA LEU A 270 -4.96 -2.20 -37.50
C LEU A 270 -5.87 -2.66 -36.34
N THR A 271 -5.99 -3.97 -36.17
CA THR A 271 -6.70 -4.59 -35.04
C THR A 271 -5.71 -5.28 -34.11
N VAL A 272 -5.68 -4.85 -32.85
CA VAL A 272 -4.99 -5.54 -31.75
C VAL A 272 -6.01 -6.28 -30.90
N ARG A 273 -5.78 -7.57 -30.69
CA ARG A 273 -6.59 -8.43 -29.82
C ARG A 273 -5.71 -9.08 -28.77
N HIS A 274 -5.88 -8.70 -27.51
CA HIS A 274 -5.19 -9.27 -26.36
C HIS A 274 -6.11 -10.25 -25.62
N GLU A 275 -5.87 -11.54 -25.83
CA GLU A 275 -6.68 -12.66 -25.36
C GLU A 275 -6.14 -13.25 -24.06
N GLY A 276 -7.07 -13.73 -23.23
CA GLY A 276 -6.73 -14.35 -21.96
C GLY A 276 -6.29 -13.31 -20.96
N VAL A 277 -6.95 -12.16 -20.89
CA VAL A 277 -6.68 -11.11 -19.89
C VAL A 277 -7.59 -11.31 -18.68
N PRO A 278 -7.13 -11.24 -17.42
CA PRO A 278 -8.03 -11.22 -16.27
C PRO A 278 -9.03 -10.08 -16.38
N GLY A 279 -10.33 -10.34 -16.22
CA GLY A 279 -11.38 -9.36 -16.50
C GLY A 279 -11.25 -8.03 -15.75
N HIS A 280 -10.81 -8.06 -14.50
CA HIS A 280 -10.54 -6.85 -13.70
C HIS A 280 -9.37 -5.99 -14.24
N GLN A 281 -8.52 -6.55 -15.12
CA GLN A 281 -7.42 -5.85 -15.78
C GLN A 281 -7.77 -5.39 -17.20
N ALA A 282 -8.91 -5.83 -17.76
CA ALA A 282 -9.23 -5.65 -19.17
C ALA A 282 -9.25 -4.17 -19.57
N VAL A 283 -10.01 -3.34 -18.85
CA VAL A 283 -10.08 -1.90 -19.11
C VAL A 283 -8.73 -1.22 -18.92
N LEU A 284 -7.97 -1.59 -17.88
CA LEU A 284 -6.64 -1.02 -17.62
C LEU A 284 -5.65 -1.31 -18.76
N LEU A 285 -5.62 -2.56 -19.23
CA LEU A 285 -4.80 -2.95 -20.38
C LEU A 285 -5.30 -2.34 -21.68
N GLY A 286 -6.61 -2.12 -21.81
CA GLY A 286 -7.22 -1.35 -22.90
C GLY A 286 -6.66 0.07 -22.99
N LEU A 287 -6.67 0.80 -21.87
CA LEU A 287 -6.11 2.16 -21.80
C LEU A 287 -4.59 2.19 -22.09
N ILE A 288 -3.87 1.15 -21.69
CA ILE A 288 -2.45 1.00 -22.05
C ILE A 288 -2.28 0.79 -23.55
N TRP A 289 -3.11 -0.06 -24.18
CA TRP A 289 -3.09 -0.26 -25.63
C TRP A 289 -3.46 1.01 -26.38
N ASP A 290 -4.45 1.78 -25.91
CA ASP A 290 -4.81 3.07 -26.49
C ASP A 290 -3.59 4.00 -26.58
N HIS A 291 -2.82 4.11 -25.49
CA HIS A 291 -1.57 4.89 -25.49
C HIS A 291 -0.47 4.28 -26.38
N LEU A 292 -0.25 2.96 -26.32
CA LEU A 292 0.81 2.31 -27.10
C LEU A 292 0.57 2.37 -28.60
N LEU A 293 -0.69 2.29 -29.03
CA LEU A 293 -1.08 2.37 -30.44
C LEU A 293 -0.98 3.78 -31.01
N ASP A 294 -1.08 4.79 -30.16
CA ASP A 294 -0.93 6.20 -30.52
C ASP A 294 0.50 6.73 -30.27
N LEU A 295 1.39 5.92 -29.68
CA LEU A 295 2.75 6.29 -29.31
C LEU A 295 3.70 6.29 -30.53
N PRO A 296 4.31 7.43 -30.90
CA PRO A 296 5.28 7.46 -31.99
C PRO A 296 6.52 6.62 -31.69
N ALA A 297 7.15 6.10 -32.74
CA ALA A 297 8.36 5.30 -32.62
C ALA A 297 9.50 6.07 -31.91
N GLY A 298 10.13 5.44 -30.92
CA GLY A 298 11.25 6.01 -30.18
C GLY A 298 10.87 6.96 -29.03
N VAL A 299 9.59 7.24 -28.83
CA VAL A 299 9.11 7.99 -27.66
C VAL A 299 8.93 7.02 -26.49
N PRO A 300 9.44 7.33 -25.28
CA PRO A 300 9.22 6.47 -24.11
C PRO A 300 7.74 6.45 -23.70
N VAL A 301 7.33 5.35 -23.07
CA VAL A 301 5.97 5.22 -22.54
C VAL A 301 5.68 6.25 -21.45
N ALA A 302 4.44 6.74 -21.40
CA ALA A 302 4.07 7.88 -20.57
C ALA A 302 4.34 7.69 -19.07
N TRP A 303 4.25 6.44 -18.59
CA TRP A 303 4.41 6.13 -17.17
C TRP A 303 5.86 5.96 -16.72
N GLU A 304 6.83 5.85 -17.62
CA GLU A 304 8.21 5.55 -17.24
C GLU A 304 8.78 6.62 -16.30
N GLN A 305 8.67 7.89 -16.68
CA GLN A 305 9.18 9.01 -15.87
C GLN A 305 8.41 9.19 -14.55
N PRO A 306 7.05 9.19 -14.52
CA PRO A 306 6.29 9.20 -13.27
C PRO A 306 6.68 8.07 -12.30
N MET A 307 6.89 6.85 -12.80
CA MET A 307 7.29 5.72 -11.96
C MET A 307 8.70 5.88 -11.38
N ARG A 308 9.65 6.35 -12.19
CA ARG A 308 11.00 6.69 -11.71
C ARG A 308 10.96 7.78 -10.63
N ALA A 309 10.13 8.81 -10.81
CA ALA A 309 9.96 9.87 -9.82
C ALA A 309 9.34 9.34 -8.51
N LYS A 310 8.31 8.49 -8.60
CA LYS A 310 7.68 7.84 -7.44
C LYS A 310 8.67 6.96 -6.67
N ALA A 311 9.50 6.19 -7.37
CA ALA A 311 10.55 5.38 -6.74
C ALA A 311 11.61 6.25 -6.03
N ALA A 312 12.06 7.34 -6.66
CA ALA A 312 13.01 8.27 -6.03
C ALA A 312 12.45 8.94 -4.76
N GLU A 313 11.18 9.33 -4.77
CA GLU A 313 10.47 9.82 -3.57
C GLU A 313 10.41 8.74 -2.49
N ALA A 314 10.08 7.51 -2.85
CA ALA A 314 10.03 6.39 -1.91
C ALA A 314 11.39 6.13 -1.26
N THR A 315 12.48 6.15 -2.04
CA THR A 315 13.86 6.03 -1.53
C THR A 315 14.16 7.13 -0.51
N ARG A 316 13.91 8.39 -0.86
CA ARG A 316 14.12 9.51 0.07
C ARG A 316 13.28 9.38 1.35
N ARG A 317 12.03 8.91 1.25
CA ARG A 317 11.19 8.64 2.44
C ARG A 317 11.75 7.50 3.28
N ALA A 318 12.23 6.43 2.66
CA ALA A 318 12.83 5.29 3.35
C ALA A 318 14.12 5.69 4.08
N GLU A 319 15.01 6.43 3.41
CA GLU A 319 16.23 7.00 4.00
C GLU A 319 15.91 7.92 5.18
N LYS A 320 14.92 8.81 5.02
CA LYS A 320 14.46 9.69 6.11
C LYS A 320 13.94 8.87 7.30
N LYS A 321 13.08 7.88 7.07
CA LYS A 321 12.57 6.99 8.12
C LYS A 321 13.70 6.20 8.80
N GLN A 322 14.68 5.72 8.03
CA GLN A 322 15.84 5.01 8.56
C GLN A 322 16.70 5.94 9.44
N ARG A 323 16.92 7.17 8.98
CA ARG A 323 17.62 8.19 9.76
C ARG A 323 16.88 8.53 11.04
N GLU A 324 15.57 8.77 10.98
CA GLU A 324 14.74 9.03 12.16
C GLU A 324 14.73 7.83 13.12
N ARG A 325 14.70 6.60 12.59
CA ARG A 325 14.81 5.38 13.40
C ARG A 325 16.19 5.29 14.07
N ALA A 326 17.26 5.58 13.35
CA ALA A 326 18.62 5.59 13.88
C ALA A 326 18.82 6.68 14.93
N GLU A 327 18.29 7.89 14.71
CA GLU A 327 18.30 8.99 15.68
C GLU A 327 17.51 8.63 16.94
N ARG A 328 16.32 8.04 16.80
CA ARG A 328 15.54 7.52 17.93
C ARG A 328 16.25 6.39 18.66
N GLU A 329 16.91 5.49 17.93
CA GLU A 329 17.71 4.42 18.53
C GLU A 329 18.88 5.02 19.32
N MET A 330 19.67 5.90 18.72
CA MET A 330 20.77 6.59 19.41
C MET A 330 20.27 7.33 20.66
N ALA A 331 19.18 8.09 20.57
CA ALA A 331 18.61 8.80 21.70
C ALA A 331 18.15 7.85 22.81
N ALA A 332 17.52 6.72 22.46
CA ALA A 332 17.08 5.71 23.42
C ALA A 332 18.25 4.95 24.11
N TRP A 333 19.46 5.06 23.55
CA TRP A 333 20.68 4.40 24.01
C TRP A 333 21.73 5.37 24.56
N GLY A 334 21.32 6.56 25.00
CA GLY A 334 22.21 7.55 25.61
C GLY A 334 23.17 8.24 24.62
N GLY A 335 22.83 8.27 23.34
CA GLY A 335 23.55 9.01 22.28
C GLY A 335 24.48 8.16 21.40
N THR A 336 24.66 6.87 21.69
CA THR A 336 25.51 5.94 20.91
C THR A 336 24.73 4.69 20.55
N PRO A 337 24.81 4.18 19.30
CA PRO A 337 24.09 2.96 18.90
C PRO A 337 24.60 1.73 19.67
N PRO A 338 23.73 0.77 20.02
CA PRO A 338 24.12 -0.44 20.74
C PRO A 338 24.84 -1.45 19.83
N THR A 339 25.66 -2.29 20.44
CA THR A 339 26.14 -3.53 19.83
C THR A 339 25.01 -4.58 19.74
N GLU A 340 25.24 -5.66 19.00
CA GLU A 340 24.27 -6.77 18.93
C GLU A 340 24.05 -7.45 20.29
N ARG A 341 25.10 -7.53 21.12
CA ARG A 341 25.01 -8.08 22.49
C ARG A 341 24.08 -7.24 23.36
N LEU A 342 24.23 -5.91 23.34
CA LEU A 342 23.32 -5.01 24.08
C LEU A 342 21.90 -5.03 23.51
N ARG A 343 21.74 -5.19 22.19
CA ARG A 343 20.43 -5.32 21.54
C ARG A 343 19.64 -6.53 22.06
N GLY A 344 20.31 -7.63 22.42
CA GLY A 344 19.70 -8.79 23.09
C GLY A 344 19.15 -8.51 24.49
N LEU A 345 19.67 -7.49 25.19
CA LEU A 345 19.30 -7.11 26.57
C LEU A 345 18.49 -5.80 26.65
N ALA A 346 17.80 -5.45 25.55
CA ALA A 346 17.37 -4.09 25.23
C ALA A 346 16.57 -3.35 26.30
N ALA A 347 15.66 -4.00 27.03
CA ALA A 347 14.80 -3.30 28.00
C ALA A 347 15.61 -2.71 29.17
N ARG A 348 16.47 -3.54 29.77
CA ARG A 348 17.26 -3.21 30.96
C ARG A 348 18.52 -2.38 30.61
N ALA A 349 19.18 -2.74 29.50
CA ALA A 349 20.37 -2.04 29.02
C ALA A 349 20.07 -0.59 28.59
N LYS A 350 18.90 -0.32 27.98
CA LYS A 350 18.48 1.06 27.65
C LYS A 350 18.27 1.92 28.89
N ALA A 351 17.71 1.34 29.96
CA ALA A 351 17.48 2.07 31.20
C ALA A 351 18.80 2.50 31.83
N LEU A 352 19.81 1.61 31.84
CA LEU A 352 21.16 1.95 32.29
C LEU A 352 21.86 2.94 31.34
N ALA A 353 21.72 2.79 30.01
CA ALA A 353 22.31 3.72 29.03
C ALA A 353 21.82 5.16 29.21
N ASN A 354 20.56 5.35 29.60
CA ASN A 354 19.98 6.66 29.89
C ASN A 354 20.44 7.24 31.24
N LEU A 355 20.93 6.42 32.16
CA LEU A 355 21.49 6.85 33.44
C LEU A 355 22.99 7.15 33.31
N ASP A 356 23.76 6.23 32.73
CA ASP A 356 25.21 6.32 32.55
C ASP A 356 25.67 5.42 31.39
N ARG A 357 25.76 6.01 30.20
CA ARG A 357 26.22 5.32 28.99
C ARG A 357 27.68 4.82 29.11
N PRO A 358 28.65 5.64 29.57
CA PRO A 358 30.02 5.19 29.77
C PRO A 358 30.15 3.95 30.67
N LEU A 359 29.33 3.85 31.74
CA LEU A 359 29.34 2.67 32.62
C LEU A 359 28.86 1.43 31.87
N LEU A 360 27.76 1.53 31.12
CA LEU A 360 27.25 0.41 30.31
C LEU A 360 28.30 -0.10 29.31
N ASP A 361 28.96 0.81 28.58
CA ASP A 361 29.99 0.44 27.60
C ASP A 361 31.19 -0.23 28.28
N ARG A 362 31.55 0.20 29.50
CA ARG A 362 32.62 -0.43 30.28
C ARG A 362 32.23 -1.83 30.76
N LEU A 363 31.00 -2.02 31.24
CA LEU A 363 30.50 -3.34 31.67
C LEU A 363 30.54 -4.34 30.52
N GLU A 364 30.15 -3.93 29.31
CA GLU A 364 30.21 -4.78 28.13
C GLU A 364 31.64 -5.25 27.81
N GLN A 365 32.65 -4.41 28.04
CA GLN A 365 34.05 -4.72 27.77
C GLN A 365 34.72 -5.56 28.87
N LEU A 366 34.12 -5.68 30.05
CA LEU A 366 34.66 -6.47 31.14
C LEU A 366 34.56 -7.98 30.83
N PRO A 367 35.55 -8.80 31.27
CA PRO A 367 35.41 -10.24 31.25
C PRO A 367 34.21 -10.72 32.08
N PRO A 368 33.60 -11.88 31.74
CA PRO A 368 32.43 -12.42 32.45
C PRO A 368 32.59 -12.53 33.98
N GLU A 369 33.79 -12.90 34.46
CA GLU A 369 34.10 -12.99 35.89
C GLU A 369 33.99 -11.63 36.58
N ARG A 370 34.55 -10.57 35.96
CA ARG A 370 34.45 -9.20 36.47
C ARG A 370 33.03 -8.66 36.40
N GLN A 371 32.25 -9.03 35.39
CA GLN A 371 30.82 -8.67 35.33
C GLN A 371 30.06 -9.27 36.53
N ARG A 372 30.33 -10.53 36.92
CA ARG A 372 29.75 -11.14 38.11
C ARG A 372 30.17 -10.43 39.40
N GLU A 373 31.46 -10.12 39.55
CA GLU A 373 31.95 -9.40 40.73
C GLU A 373 31.27 -8.03 40.89
N VAL A 374 31.11 -7.29 39.79
CA VAL A 374 30.40 -6.01 39.79
C VAL A 374 28.92 -6.18 40.13
N ALA A 375 28.28 -7.24 39.64
CA ALA A 375 26.90 -7.56 40.00
C ALA A 375 26.75 -7.81 41.52
N CYS A 376 27.63 -8.65 42.10
CA CYS A 376 27.65 -8.94 43.53
C CYS A 376 27.90 -7.69 44.37
N TRP A 377 28.86 -6.85 43.95
CA TRP A 377 29.13 -5.57 44.59
C TRP A 377 27.90 -4.65 44.58
N ALA A 378 27.22 -4.52 43.44
CA ALA A 378 26.03 -3.68 43.30
C ALA A 378 24.85 -4.21 44.14
N ALA A 379 24.62 -5.53 44.15
CA ALA A 379 23.61 -6.17 44.97
C ALA A 379 23.82 -5.90 46.46
N ARG A 380 25.07 -6.03 46.95
CA ARG A 380 25.43 -5.73 48.34
C ARG A 380 25.14 -4.28 48.69
N ARG A 381 25.56 -3.33 47.85
CA ARG A 381 25.28 -1.90 48.07
C ARG A 381 23.78 -1.59 48.09
N ALA A 382 22.99 -2.25 47.24
CA ALA A 382 21.54 -2.09 47.25
C ALA A 382 20.91 -2.62 48.55
N MET A 383 21.34 -3.79 49.03
CA MET A 383 20.82 -4.40 50.25
C MET A 383 21.16 -3.56 51.49
N GLU A 384 22.39 -3.06 51.57
CA GLU A 384 22.83 -2.13 52.63
C GLU A 384 22.03 -0.83 52.61
N ALA A 385 21.80 -0.24 51.44
CA ALA A 385 21.02 0.99 51.32
C ALA A 385 19.58 0.82 51.82
N ALA A 386 18.99 -0.37 51.66
CA ALA A 386 17.64 -0.69 52.13
C ALA A 386 17.58 -1.33 53.52
N GLY A 387 18.72 -1.52 54.20
CA GLY A 387 18.81 -2.19 55.51
C GLY A 387 18.44 -3.68 55.48
N LEU A 388 18.50 -4.31 54.31
CA LEU A 388 18.19 -5.74 54.11
C LEU A 388 19.37 -6.65 54.45
N ASP A 389 20.57 -6.09 54.57
CA ASP A 389 21.80 -6.79 54.99
C ASP A 389 21.74 -7.30 56.44
N GLN A 390 20.84 -6.77 57.27
CA GLN A 390 20.64 -7.19 58.66
C GLN A 390 19.58 -8.30 58.80
N VAL A 391 18.85 -8.62 57.73
CA VAL A 391 17.81 -9.66 57.74
C VAL A 391 18.48 -11.01 57.51
N GLY A 392 18.36 -11.93 58.48
CA GLY A 392 19.23 -13.12 58.57
C GLY A 392 19.26 -14.01 57.31
N TRP A 393 18.12 -14.19 56.62
CA TRP A 393 18.07 -15.01 55.42
C TRP A 393 18.61 -14.30 54.16
N ILE A 394 18.62 -12.97 54.14
CA ILE A 394 19.23 -12.16 53.07
C ILE A 394 20.74 -12.03 53.31
N ALA A 395 21.15 -11.81 54.56
CA ALA A 395 22.55 -11.80 54.97
C ALA A 395 23.27 -13.11 54.60
N ALA A 396 22.67 -14.25 54.91
CA ALA A 396 23.20 -15.56 54.54
C ALA A 396 23.30 -15.76 53.01
N ALA A 397 22.37 -15.20 52.24
CA ALA A 397 22.41 -15.26 50.78
C ALA A 397 23.55 -14.38 50.21
N LEU A 398 23.77 -13.20 50.78
CA LEU A 398 24.91 -12.34 50.42
C LEU A 398 26.26 -12.98 50.78
N GLU A 399 26.35 -13.68 51.91
CA GLU A 399 27.57 -14.42 52.30
C GLU A 399 27.86 -15.60 51.35
N ALA A 400 26.84 -16.34 50.94
CA ALA A 400 26.99 -17.43 49.96
C ALA A 400 27.52 -16.90 48.61
N VAL A 401 26.96 -15.79 48.14
CA VAL A 401 27.42 -15.13 46.91
C VAL A 401 28.87 -14.64 47.03
N ASP A 402 29.26 -14.06 48.17
CA ASP A 402 30.65 -13.63 48.41
C ASP A 402 31.64 -14.81 48.43
N ALA A 403 31.19 -15.99 48.88
CA ALA A 403 31.98 -17.22 48.83
C ALA A 403 32.10 -17.81 47.42
N GLY A 404 31.39 -17.25 46.44
CA GLY A 404 31.34 -17.73 45.06
C GLY A 404 30.27 -18.81 44.81
N ASP A 405 29.41 -19.07 45.79
CA ASP A 405 28.30 -20.02 45.65
C ASP A 405 27.10 -19.37 44.94
N GLN A 406 26.24 -20.20 44.35
CA GLN A 406 24.97 -19.74 43.79
C GLN A 406 24.01 -19.31 44.90
N LEU A 407 23.10 -18.39 44.57
CA LEU A 407 22.02 -18.02 45.48
C LEU A 407 21.21 -19.26 45.89
N PRO A 408 20.75 -19.33 47.15
CA PRO A 408 19.92 -20.44 47.60
C PRO A 408 18.67 -20.60 46.71
N ALA A 409 18.21 -21.83 46.49
CA ALA A 409 17.05 -22.14 45.65
C ALA A 409 15.76 -21.40 46.06
N ALA A 410 15.69 -20.93 47.31
CA ALA A 410 14.60 -20.09 47.81
C ALA A 410 14.48 -18.72 47.10
N PHE A 411 15.53 -18.26 46.41
CA PHE A 411 15.55 -17.00 45.65
C PHE A 411 15.22 -17.18 44.17
N THR A 412 15.00 -18.42 43.71
CA THR A 412 14.69 -18.71 42.30
C THR A 412 13.22 -18.47 41.97
N ASP A 413 12.31 -18.66 42.94
CA ASP A 413 10.89 -18.32 42.79
C ASP A 413 10.64 -16.87 43.24
N HIS A 414 10.45 -15.98 42.26
CA HIS A 414 10.21 -14.56 42.50
C HIS A 414 8.92 -14.32 43.32
N GLY A 415 7.85 -15.08 43.11
CA GLY A 415 6.59 -14.85 43.83
C GLY A 415 6.71 -15.19 45.31
N GLU A 416 7.34 -16.32 45.59
CA GLU A 416 7.57 -16.82 46.94
C GLU A 416 8.48 -15.90 47.75
N VAL A 417 9.58 -15.47 47.15
CA VAL A 417 10.59 -14.65 47.83
C VAL A 417 10.09 -13.23 48.11
N TYR A 418 9.29 -12.65 47.21
CA TYR A 418 8.66 -11.34 47.45
C TYR A 418 7.59 -11.41 48.53
N ARG A 419 6.81 -12.49 48.57
CA ARG A 419 5.86 -12.71 49.65
C ARG A 419 6.57 -12.81 50.99
N ARG A 420 7.66 -13.58 51.05
CA ARG A 420 8.52 -13.65 52.25
C ARG A 420 9.08 -12.29 52.64
N LEU A 421 9.57 -11.50 51.69
CA LEU A 421 10.07 -10.14 51.94
C LEU A 421 9.00 -9.21 52.54
N LEU A 422 7.74 -9.32 52.09
CA LEU A 422 6.66 -8.45 52.52
C LEU A 422 6.02 -8.88 53.85
N ASP A 423 5.99 -10.19 54.13
CA ASP A 423 5.37 -10.77 55.32
C ASP A 423 6.31 -10.85 56.53
N ASP A 424 7.63 -10.73 56.31
CA ASP A 424 8.65 -10.87 57.35
C ASP A 424 8.70 -9.62 58.25
N PRO A 425 8.40 -9.74 59.56
CA PRO A 425 8.39 -8.60 60.48
C PRO A 425 9.78 -8.03 60.77
N GLU A 426 10.86 -8.77 60.46
CA GLU A 426 12.24 -8.29 60.59
C GLU A 426 12.66 -7.37 59.43
N VAL A 427 11.89 -7.34 58.33
CA VAL A 427 12.17 -6.50 57.17
C VAL A 427 11.77 -5.04 57.45
N PRO A 428 12.70 -4.08 57.35
CA PRO A 428 12.36 -2.67 57.54
C PRO A 428 11.32 -2.20 56.53
N GLN A 429 10.45 -1.28 56.92
CA GLN A 429 9.42 -0.72 56.05
C GLN A 429 9.73 0.77 55.82
N THR A 430 10.75 1.05 55.01
CA THR A 430 11.16 2.42 54.70
C THR A 430 10.64 2.84 53.33
N ILE A 431 10.27 4.12 53.20
CA ILE A 431 9.66 4.64 51.98
C ILE A 431 10.67 5.53 51.25
N LEU A 432 10.89 5.24 49.98
CA LEU A 432 11.81 5.95 49.09
C LEU A 432 11.05 6.71 47.99
N ALA A 433 11.51 7.91 47.68
CA ALA A 433 11.13 8.59 46.45
C ALA A 433 12.07 8.16 45.32
N VAL A 434 11.54 7.41 44.35
CA VAL A 434 12.30 6.93 43.19
C VAL A 434 12.17 7.93 42.04
N ARG A 435 13.28 8.23 41.37
CA ARG A 435 13.29 9.14 40.21
C ARG A 435 12.37 8.59 39.10
N GLY A 436 11.42 9.41 38.66
CA GLY A 436 10.48 9.06 37.59
C GLY A 436 9.23 8.31 38.04
N ALA A 437 9.15 7.90 39.32
CA ALA A 437 7.93 7.34 39.89
C ALA A 437 7.02 8.47 40.42
N SER A 438 5.72 8.40 40.12
CA SER A 438 4.70 9.34 40.63
C SER A 438 4.30 9.07 42.09
N SER A 439 4.70 7.92 42.64
CA SER A 439 4.38 7.48 44.00
C SER A 439 5.64 7.11 44.77
N ARG A 440 5.55 7.26 46.09
CA ARG A 440 6.57 6.79 47.01
C ARG A 440 6.50 5.26 47.12
N MET A 441 7.64 4.59 47.04
CA MET A 441 7.72 3.13 46.99
C MET A 441 8.39 2.56 48.25
N LEU A 442 8.08 1.30 48.58
CA LEU A 442 8.80 0.56 49.62
C LEU A 442 10.26 0.37 49.16
N HIS A 443 11.21 0.89 49.92
CA HIS A 443 12.63 0.90 49.59
C HIS A 443 13.18 -0.51 49.40
N GLN A 444 12.74 -1.44 50.26
CA GLN A 444 13.13 -2.84 50.24
C GLN A 444 12.69 -3.49 48.92
N ALA A 445 11.45 -3.26 48.47
CA ALA A 445 10.96 -3.77 47.20
C ALA A 445 11.68 -3.16 45.97
N VAL A 446 12.25 -1.95 46.11
CA VAL A 446 13.06 -1.30 45.06
C VAL A 446 14.47 -1.88 45.00
N ALA A 447 15.07 -2.20 46.15
CA ALA A 447 16.42 -2.73 46.24
C ALA A 447 16.51 -4.22 45.91
N PHE A 448 15.50 -5.00 46.30
CA PHE A 448 15.48 -6.46 46.21
C PHE A 448 15.78 -7.05 44.81
N PRO A 449 15.31 -6.45 43.69
CA PRO A 449 15.70 -6.89 42.35
C PRO A 449 17.22 -7.00 42.12
N ALA A 450 18.04 -6.18 42.81
CA ALA A 450 19.50 -6.21 42.64
C ALA A 450 20.10 -7.55 43.12
N LEU A 451 19.51 -8.15 44.15
CA LEU A 451 19.92 -9.47 44.64
C LEU A 451 19.45 -10.57 43.69
N LEU A 452 18.20 -10.50 43.22
CA LEU A 452 17.65 -11.49 42.28
C LEU A 452 18.38 -11.51 40.94
N ALA A 453 18.92 -10.36 40.49
CA ALA A 453 19.72 -10.25 39.27
C ALA A 453 20.93 -11.21 39.25
N LEU A 454 21.43 -11.64 40.41
CA LEU A 454 22.55 -12.58 40.48
C LEU A 454 22.19 -13.99 39.96
N ASN A 455 20.91 -14.33 39.88
CA ASN A 455 20.43 -15.59 39.29
C ASN A 455 20.45 -15.60 37.76
N GLU A 456 20.64 -14.45 37.10
CA GLU A 456 20.71 -14.40 35.63
C GLU A 456 21.89 -15.23 35.12
N ASP A 457 21.70 -16.01 34.05
CA ASP A 457 22.75 -16.86 33.48
C ASP A 457 23.82 -16.05 32.73
N ASP A 458 23.42 -14.97 32.04
CA ASP A 458 24.34 -14.05 31.37
C ASP A 458 24.98 -13.09 32.39
N PRO A 459 26.30 -13.15 32.58
CA PRO A 459 27.01 -12.26 33.52
C PRO A 459 26.82 -10.78 33.22
N LEU A 460 26.66 -10.39 31.95
CA LEU A 460 26.42 -9.00 31.57
C LEU A 460 25.00 -8.56 31.97
N ALA A 461 24.00 -9.43 31.80
CA ALA A 461 22.63 -9.14 32.23
C ALA A 461 22.57 -8.96 33.76
N ALA A 462 23.21 -9.87 34.50
CA ALA A 462 23.31 -9.79 35.97
C ALA A 462 23.92 -8.44 36.42
N ALA A 463 25.02 -8.02 35.80
CA ALA A 463 25.69 -6.76 36.13
C ALA A 463 24.84 -5.52 35.83
N ILE A 464 24.22 -5.47 34.65
CA ILE A 464 23.36 -4.36 34.23
C ILE A 464 22.16 -4.22 35.18
N GLU A 465 21.52 -5.33 35.52
CA GLU A 465 20.35 -5.33 36.40
C GLU A 465 20.68 -5.00 37.83
N ALA A 466 21.75 -5.58 38.39
CA ALA A 466 22.19 -5.28 39.74
C ALA A 466 22.54 -3.80 39.88
N ILE A 467 23.27 -3.21 38.92
CA ILE A 467 23.61 -1.78 38.92
C ILE A 467 22.36 -0.92 38.79
N TRP A 468 21.45 -1.25 37.87
CA TRP A 468 20.25 -0.44 37.65
C TRP A 468 19.35 -0.44 38.90
N ALA A 469 19.12 -1.61 39.49
CA ALA A 469 18.31 -1.75 40.71
C ALA A 469 19.00 -1.09 41.92
N ALA A 470 20.32 -1.23 42.05
CA ALA A 470 21.08 -0.54 43.08
C ALA A 470 21.03 0.98 42.93
N ALA A 471 21.14 1.51 41.71
CA ALA A 471 20.98 2.94 41.46
C ALA A 471 19.58 3.43 41.86
N ALA A 472 18.52 2.65 41.55
CA ALA A 472 17.17 2.98 41.99
C ALA A 472 17.02 2.96 43.53
N ALA A 473 17.66 2.01 44.22
CA ALA A 473 17.67 1.91 45.68
C ALA A 473 18.38 3.08 46.37
N HIS A 474 19.34 3.73 45.71
CA HIS A 474 20.01 4.92 46.25
C HIS A 474 19.20 6.22 46.04
N GLY A 475 18.04 6.16 45.39
CA GLY A 475 17.13 7.30 45.27
C GLY A 475 17.81 8.52 44.64
N ASN A 476 17.89 9.64 45.38
CA ASN A 476 18.55 10.87 44.92
C ASN A 476 20.08 10.80 44.95
N ASP A 477 20.66 9.88 45.74
CA ASP A 477 22.12 9.71 45.88
C ASP A 477 22.71 8.75 44.84
N PHE A 478 21.90 8.31 43.87
CA PHE A 478 22.33 7.45 42.77
C PHE A 478 23.55 7.96 41.98
N PRO A 479 23.82 9.29 41.79
CA PRO A 479 25.02 9.73 41.09
C PRO A 479 26.30 9.36 41.83
N THR A 480 26.27 9.40 43.17
CA THR A 480 27.39 8.98 44.02
C THR A 480 27.62 7.47 43.90
N PHE A 481 26.53 6.69 43.88
CA PHE A 481 26.60 5.25 43.65
C PHE A 481 27.19 4.91 42.28
N LEU A 482 26.73 5.56 41.20
CA LEU A 482 27.25 5.32 39.85
C LEU A 482 28.73 5.70 39.73
N ALA A 483 29.16 6.79 40.37
CA ALA A 483 30.58 7.15 40.44
C ALA A 483 31.43 6.10 41.15
N ALA A 484 30.89 5.45 42.19
CA ALA A 484 31.55 4.31 42.83
C ALA A 484 31.56 3.07 41.93
N ALA A 485 30.48 2.82 41.18
CA ALA A 485 30.37 1.70 40.25
C ALA A 485 31.39 1.75 39.10
N HIS A 486 31.82 2.95 38.70
CA HIS A 486 32.95 3.12 37.77
C HIS A 486 34.30 2.64 38.31
N ASN A 487 34.43 2.46 39.63
CA ASN A 487 35.67 2.07 40.29
C ASN A 487 35.62 0.67 40.92
N ALA A 488 34.46 0.02 40.86
CA ALA A 488 34.31 -1.41 41.14
C ALA A 488 34.88 -2.22 39.96
#